data_AF-A0A9X2NCX8-F1
#
_entry.id   AF-A0A9X2NCX8-F1
#
_cell.length_a   1.000
_cell.length_b   1.000
_cell.length_c   1.000
_cell.angle_alpha   90.00
_cell.angle_beta   90.00
_cell.angle_gamma   90.00
#
_symmetry.space_group_name_H-M   'P 1'
#
loop_
_entity.id
_entity.type
_entity.pdbx_description
1 polymer ?
#
loop_
_entity_poly.entity_id
_entity_poly.type
_entity_poly.pdbx_seq_one_letter_code
_entity_poly.pdbx_strand_id
1 'polypeptide(L)'
;MSLLEAGAAGTLTAERAEPVRAVVETGAYDGHVGFVATHWHTAAELRDEATAAGFTGTAVFGVEGPSWPALDEAGLPEFPHRVEAAVRAARLVEQDPLLLHASAHLLAFARRPA
;
A
#
# COMPACT_ATOMS: atom_id res chain seq x y z
N MET A 1 -4.71 -3.86 -1.10
CA MET A 1 -5.21 -3.36 0.18
C MET A 1 -6.28 -4.29 0.75
N SER A 2 -5.99 -5.05 1.81
CA SER A 2 -7.06 -5.78 2.52
C SER A 2 -6.72 -6.06 3.98
N LEU A 3 -5.47 -6.37 4.29
CA LEU A 3 -5.08 -6.74 5.65
C LEU A 3 -5.22 -5.59 6.67
N LEU A 4 -4.52 -4.47 6.44
CA LEU A 4 -4.49 -3.36 7.40
C LEU A 4 -5.84 -2.65 7.51
N GLU A 5 -6.53 -2.48 6.40
CA GLU A 5 -7.89 -1.94 6.32
C GLU A 5 -8.88 -2.82 7.08
N ALA A 6 -8.97 -4.11 6.73
CA ALA A 6 -9.91 -5.01 7.38
C ALA A 6 -9.57 -5.20 8.87
N GLY A 7 -8.29 -5.13 9.23
CA GLY A 7 -7.83 -5.11 10.61
C GLY A 7 -8.31 -3.86 11.36
N ALA A 8 -8.13 -2.67 10.79
CA ALA A 8 -8.56 -1.41 11.38
C ALA A 8 -10.09 -1.32 11.49
N ALA A 9 -10.81 -1.75 10.45
CA ALA A 9 -12.27 -1.79 10.37
C ALA A 9 -12.93 -2.83 11.29
N GLY A 10 -12.13 -3.71 11.90
CA GLY A 10 -12.65 -4.86 12.63
C GLY A 10 -13.41 -5.86 11.73
N THR A 11 -13.16 -5.84 10.42
CA THR A 11 -13.84 -6.69 9.44
C THR A 11 -12.99 -7.88 8.98
N LEU A 12 -11.79 -8.08 9.51
CA LEU A 12 -10.95 -9.26 9.28
C LEU A 12 -11.48 -10.47 10.07
N THR A 13 -12.51 -11.11 9.54
CA THR A 13 -13.10 -12.34 10.12
C THR A 13 -12.26 -13.57 9.78
N ALA A 14 -12.53 -14.71 10.44
CA ALA A 14 -11.89 -15.98 10.12
C ALA A 14 -12.13 -16.41 8.65
N GLU A 15 -13.32 -16.11 8.11
CA GLU A 15 -13.68 -16.37 6.71
C GLU A 15 -12.84 -15.51 5.73
N ARG A 16 -12.57 -14.26 6.09
CA ARG A 16 -11.77 -13.34 5.25
C ARG A 16 -10.26 -13.53 5.38
N ALA A 17 -9.79 -14.22 6.43
CA ALA A 17 -8.38 -14.36 6.71
C ALA A 17 -7.61 -15.16 5.65
N GLU A 18 -8.22 -16.20 5.07
CA GLU A 18 -7.55 -17.05 4.07
C GLU A 18 -7.38 -16.34 2.71
N PRO A 19 -8.42 -15.69 2.14
CA PRO A 19 -8.25 -14.90 0.92
C PRO A 19 -7.24 -13.75 1.10
N VAL A 20 -7.28 -13.07 2.26
CA VAL A 20 -6.32 -12.01 2.58
C VAL A 20 -4.90 -12.56 2.63
N ARG A 21 -4.69 -13.73 3.24
CA ARG A 21 -3.39 -14.39 3.29
C ARG A 21 -2.88 -14.74 1.90
N ALA A 22 -3.74 -15.30 1.04
CA ALA A 22 -3.35 -15.65 -0.33
C ALA A 22 -2.84 -14.42 -1.10
N VAL A 23 -3.49 -13.27 -0.97
CA VAL A 23 -3.04 -12.02 -1.61
C VAL A 23 -1.74 -11.51 -0.98
N VAL A 24 -1.57 -11.61 0.34
CA VAL A 24 -0.31 -11.21 1.02
C VAL A 24 0.86 -12.09 0.58
N GLU A 25 0.64 -13.39 0.39
CA GLU A 25 1.68 -14.34 0.01
C GLU A 25 2.04 -14.27 -1.47
N THR A 26 1.07 -13.96 -2.34
CA THR A 26 1.25 -14.06 -3.80
C THR A 26 1.22 -12.74 -4.55
N GLY A 27 0.68 -11.67 -3.93
CA GLY A 27 0.33 -10.43 -4.61
C GLY A 27 -0.86 -10.55 -5.57
N ALA A 28 -1.32 -11.76 -5.90
CA ALA A 28 -2.37 -11.98 -6.88
C ALA A 28 -3.74 -11.67 -6.28
N TYR A 29 -4.39 -10.64 -6.81
CA TYR A 29 -5.76 -10.28 -6.48
C TYR A 29 -6.68 -10.64 -7.65
N ASP A 30 -7.64 -11.53 -7.42
CA ASP A 30 -8.49 -12.12 -8.48
C ASP A 30 -9.71 -11.26 -8.87
N GLY A 31 -9.91 -10.08 -8.26
CA GLY A 31 -10.98 -9.15 -8.64
C GLY A 31 -12.31 -9.35 -7.93
N HIS A 32 -12.37 -10.09 -6.83
CA HIS A 32 -13.59 -10.13 -6.00
C HIS A 32 -13.87 -8.77 -5.32
N VAL A 33 -15.03 -8.64 -4.66
CA VAL A 33 -15.42 -7.46 -3.83
C VAL A 33 -15.32 -6.08 -4.50
N GLY A 34 -15.59 -5.99 -5.80
CA GLY A 34 -15.81 -4.70 -6.48
C GLY A 34 -14.54 -4.02 -6.98
N PHE A 35 -13.41 -4.73 -7.04
CA PHE A 35 -12.16 -4.24 -7.62
C PHE A 35 -11.71 -5.14 -8.77
N VAL A 36 -10.86 -4.64 -9.68
CA VAL A 36 -10.41 -5.42 -10.84
C VAL A 36 -9.31 -6.42 -10.46
N ALA A 37 -9.22 -7.53 -11.19
CA ALA A 37 -8.10 -8.46 -11.05
C ALA A 37 -6.77 -7.73 -11.34
N THR A 38 -5.79 -7.89 -10.44
CA THR A 38 -4.52 -7.15 -10.49
C THR A 38 -3.42 -7.85 -9.67
N HIS A 39 -2.18 -7.39 -9.82
CA HIS A 39 -1.05 -7.80 -8.97
C HIS A 39 -0.67 -6.67 -8.02
N TRP A 40 -0.65 -6.96 -6.73
CA TRP A 40 -0.19 -6.04 -5.68
C TRP A 40 1.30 -6.28 -5.43
N HIS A 41 2.10 -5.44 -6.07
CA HIS A 41 3.55 -5.51 -5.96
C HIS A 41 4.05 -5.27 -4.54
N THR A 42 5.08 -6.00 -4.15
CA THR A 42 6.03 -5.50 -3.15
C THR A 42 6.84 -4.33 -3.74
N ALA A 43 7.42 -3.47 -2.87
CA ALA A 43 8.32 -2.42 -3.32
C ALA A 43 9.58 -2.92 -4.04
N ALA A 44 10.01 -4.16 -3.78
CA ALA A 44 11.11 -4.77 -4.51
C ALA A 44 10.65 -5.18 -5.92
N GLU A 45 9.53 -5.91 -6.02
CA GLU A 45 8.97 -6.32 -7.32
C GLU A 45 8.69 -5.12 -8.24
N LEU A 46 8.06 -4.06 -7.71
CA LEU A 46 7.78 -2.85 -8.49
C LEU A 46 9.07 -2.18 -9.01
N ARG A 47 10.13 -2.18 -8.20
CA ARG A 47 11.43 -1.63 -8.59
C ARG A 47 12.07 -2.47 -9.68
N ASP A 48 12.06 -3.79 -9.49
CA ASP A 48 12.68 -4.75 -10.38
C ASP A 48 11.96 -4.77 -11.74
N GLU A 49 10.62 -4.68 -11.75
CA GLU A 49 9.83 -4.54 -12.98
C GLU A 49 10.19 -3.27 -13.75
N ALA A 50 10.25 -2.12 -13.06
CA ALA A 50 10.64 -0.86 -13.70
C ALA A 50 12.07 -0.90 -14.28
N THR A 51 13.00 -1.52 -13.56
CA THR A 51 14.37 -1.72 -14.05
C THR A 51 14.41 -2.70 -15.24
N ALA A 52 13.66 -3.80 -15.19
CA ALA A 52 13.56 -4.76 -16.29
C ALA A 52 12.94 -4.14 -17.55
N ALA A 53 12.04 -3.17 -17.39
CA ALA A 53 11.46 -2.37 -18.48
C ALA A 53 12.45 -1.34 -19.08
N GLY A 54 13.68 -1.24 -18.55
CA GLY A 54 14.72 -0.35 -19.07
C GLY A 54 14.71 1.06 -18.47
N PHE A 55 13.89 1.33 -17.44
CA PHE A 55 13.98 2.58 -16.70
C PHE A 55 15.20 2.59 -15.77
N THR A 56 15.70 3.79 -15.48
CA THR A 56 16.91 4.00 -14.67
C THR A 56 16.61 4.91 -13.48
N GLY A 57 17.42 4.78 -12.42
CA GLY A 57 17.27 5.61 -11.21
C GLY A 57 15.93 5.39 -10.50
N THR A 58 15.41 4.16 -10.51
CA THR A 58 14.12 3.81 -9.91
C THR A 58 14.17 3.97 -8.39
N ALA A 59 13.27 4.78 -7.86
CA ALA A 59 12.97 4.88 -6.44
C ALA A 59 11.49 4.50 -6.21
N VAL A 60 11.20 3.81 -5.11
CA VAL A 60 9.84 3.45 -4.72
C VAL A 60 9.49 4.16 -3.41
N PHE A 61 8.28 4.72 -3.36
CA PHE A 61 7.76 5.48 -2.24
C PHE A 61 6.45 4.85 -1.76
N GLY A 62 6.24 4.80 -0.46
CA GLY A 62 4.94 4.55 0.16
C GLY A 62 4.06 5.80 0.12
N VAL A 63 2.81 5.65 -0.28
CA VAL A 63 1.82 6.74 -0.37
C VAL A 63 0.74 6.56 0.70
N GLU A 64 0.33 7.67 1.34
CA GLU A 64 -0.54 7.73 2.53
C GLU A 64 0.09 7.20 3.83
N GLY A 65 1.06 6.29 3.72
CA GLY A 65 1.90 5.85 4.84
C GLY A 65 1.13 5.01 5.88
N PRO A 66 1.81 4.51 6.93
CA PRO A 66 1.28 3.48 7.82
C PRO A 66 0.03 3.89 8.63
N SER A 67 -0.27 5.19 8.72
CA SER A 67 -1.44 5.70 9.45
C SER A 67 -2.73 5.69 8.63
N TRP A 68 -2.66 5.40 7.33
CA TRP A 68 -3.82 5.43 6.44
C TRP A 68 -5.03 4.61 6.94
N PRO A 69 -4.91 3.38 7.49
CA PRO A 69 -6.08 2.58 7.86
C PRO A 69 -6.83 3.20 9.04
N ALA A 70 -6.08 3.73 10.02
CA ALA A 70 -6.66 4.39 11.18
C ALA A 70 -7.26 5.77 10.83
N LEU A 71 -6.74 6.43 9.79
CA LEU A 71 -7.31 7.69 9.30
C LEU A 71 -8.63 7.44 8.54
N ASP A 72 -8.69 6.39 7.72
CA ASP A 72 -9.88 5.99 6.98
C ASP A 72 -11.02 5.60 7.95
N GLU A 73 -10.72 4.75 8.92
CA GLU A 73 -11.67 4.33 9.97
C GLU A 73 -12.17 5.47 10.86
N ALA A 74 -11.35 6.49 11.09
CA ALA A 74 -11.80 7.66 11.84
C ALA A 74 -12.91 8.44 11.10
N GLY A 75 -12.98 8.29 9.77
CA GLY A 75 -14.00 8.86 8.92
C GLY A 75 -13.90 10.39 8.77
N LEU A 76 -14.79 10.93 7.94
CA LEU A 76 -14.85 12.35 7.61
C LEU A 76 -14.95 13.30 8.81
N PRO A 77 -15.68 12.98 9.91
CA PRO A 77 -15.75 13.87 11.06
C PRO A 77 -14.40 14.10 11.75
N GLU A 78 -13.56 13.07 11.83
CA GLU A 78 -12.27 13.13 12.53
C GLU A 78 -11.11 13.47 11.59
N PHE A 79 -11.29 13.31 10.28
CA PHE A 79 -10.26 13.52 9.27
C PHE A 79 -9.51 14.86 9.40
N PRO A 80 -10.18 16.03 9.55
CA PRO A 80 -9.49 17.32 9.67
C PRO A 80 -8.55 17.41 10.89
N HIS A 81 -8.81 16.62 11.93
CA HIS A 81 -8.01 16.60 13.16
C HIS A 81 -6.81 15.66 13.10
N ARG A 82 -6.80 14.72 12.15
CA ARG A 82 -5.81 13.62 12.09
C ARG A 82 -4.92 13.67 10.85
N VAL A 83 -5.42 14.21 9.74
CA VAL A 83 -4.74 14.18 8.43
C VAL A 83 -3.32 14.75 8.49
N GLU A 84 -3.11 15.86 9.19
CA GLU A 84 -1.77 16.48 9.30
C GLU A 84 -0.75 15.57 9.99
N ALA A 85 -1.16 14.87 11.04
CA ALA A 85 -0.29 13.92 11.74
C ALA A 85 -0.02 12.68 10.87
N ALA A 86 -1.04 12.18 10.17
CA ALA A 86 -0.90 11.04 9.26
C ALA A 86 0.05 11.35 8.10
N VAL A 87 -0.06 12.54 7.49
CA VAL A 87 0.85 13.00 6.42
C VAL A 87 2.28 13.15 6.93
N ARG A 88 2.48 13.65 8.16
CA ARG A 88 3.83 13.71 8.77
C ARG A 88 4.41 12.31 8.97
N ALA A 89 3.60 11.38 9.47
CA ALA A 89 4.03 9.98 9.61
C ALA A 89 4.41 9.37 8.27
N ALA A 90 3.60 9.57 7.22
CA ALA A 90 3.89 9.09 5.86
C ALA A 90 5.24 9.61 5.36
N ARG A 91 5.48 10.93 5.43
CA ARG A 91 6.74 11.54 4.98
C ARG A 91 7.98 11.04 5.71
N LEU A 92 7.86 10.70 7.00
CA LEU A 92 9.00 10.19 7.77
C LEU A 92 9.47 8.81 7.29
N VAL A 93 8.58 8.03 6.66
CA VAL A 93 8.81 6.60 6.39
C VAL A 93 8.55 6.22 4.94
N GLU A 94 8.28 7.18 4.06
CA GLU A 94 7.89 6.94 2.66
C GLU A 94 8.95 6.15 1.87
N GLN A 95 10.21 6.16 2.30
CA GLN A 95 11.29 5.34 1.72
C GLN A 95 11.92 4.36 2.71
N ASP A 96 11.38 4.25 3.93
CA ASP A 96 11.91 3.31 4.92
C ASP A 96 11.60 1.87 4.47
N PRO A 97 12.61 1.00 4.28
CA PRO A 97 12.44 -0.33 3.68
C PRO A 97 11.58 -1.28 4.52
N LEU A 98 11.39 -1.00 5.82
CA LEU A 98 10.56 -1.80 6.72
C LEU A 98 9.12 -1.30 6.79
N LEU A 99 8.91 0.00 6.56
CA LEU A 99 7.62 0.64 6.79
C LEU A 99 6.87 1.02 5.51
N LEU A 100 7.54 1.20 4.36
CA LEU A 100 6.83 1.60 3.14
C LEU A 100 5.76 0.61 2.70
N HIS A 101 5.92 -0.67 3.02
CA HIS A 101 4.95 -1.73 2.71
C HIS A 101 3.64 -1.64 3.50
N ALA A 102 3.61 -0.84 4.58
CA ALA A 102 2.40 -0.55 5.34
C ALA A 102 1.56 0.59 4.74
N SER A 103 2.05 1.23 3.68
CA SER A 103 1.33 2.26 2.93
C SER A 103 0.18 1.66 2.11
N ALA A 104 -0.85 2.46 1.83
CA ALA A 104 -1.99 2.00 1.02
C ALA A 104 -1.55 1.68 -0.42
N HIS A 105 -0.67 2.52 -0.96
CA HIS A 105 -0.18 2.44 -2.32
C HIS A 105 1.35 2.60 -2.38
N LEU A 106 1.92 2.13 -3.48
CA LEU A 106 3.32 2.34 -3.83
C LEU A 106 3.42 3.20 -5.09
N LEU A 107 4.37 4.12 -5.11
CA LEU A 107 4.71 4.97 -6.25
C LEU A 107 6.14 4.69 -6.69
N ALA A 108 6.32 4.27 -7.94
CA ALA A 108 7.64 4.22 -8.56
C ALA A 108 7.94 5.53 -9.30
N PHE A 109 9.10 6.13 -9.02
CA PHE A 109 9.68 7.21 -9.80
C PHE A 109 10.91 6.71 -10.52
N ALA A 110 10.98 6.87 -11.83
CA ALA A 110 12.13 6.45 -12.63
C ALA A 110 12.33 7.35 -13.86
N ARG A 111 13.50 7.27 -14.49
CA ARG A 111 13.85 8.03 -15.68
C ARG A 111 13.94 7.12 -16.89
N ARG A 112 13.34 7.55 -18.00
CA ARG A 112 13.61 6.93 -19.30
C ARG A 112 15.05 7.26 -19.70
N PRO A 113 15.83 6.29 -20.19
CA PRO A 113 17.14 6.56 -20.79
C PRO A 113 17.02 7.58 -21.95
N ALA A 114 18.12 8.29 -22.19
CA ALA A 114 18.23 9.28 -23.28
C ALA A 114 18.12 8.62 -24.66
#